data_AF-A0A9E2TQP7-F1
#
_entry.id   AF-A0A9E2TQP7-F1
#
_cell.length_a   1.000
_cell.length_b   1.000
_cell.length_c   1.000
_cell.angle_alpha   90.00
_cell.angle_beta   90.00
_cell.angle_gamma   90.00
#
_symmetry.space_group_name_H-M   'P 1'
#
loop_
_entity.id
_entity.type
_entity.pdbx_description
1 polymer ?
#
loop_
_entity_poly.entity_id
_entity_poly.type
_entity_poly.pdbx_seq_one_letter_code
_entity_poly.pdbx_strand_id
1 'polypeptide(L)'
;MGVMALRATGYAQHERAKEAVRMLIDRQLPHGGWNSGNTLIFGKELHPNAEGTGSALASLAGQVEQAVVSRSLEYLQGEVARLRTPISLGWALLGLAAWAQYPSNGIALVDLCLARQPRYGEYETSALCLLFLGALAGESTVRHPLLAYSDSIPPV
;
A
#
# COMPACT_ATOMS: atom_id res chain seq x y z
N MET A 1 1.62 -8.08 0.95
CA MET A 1 2.29 -8.81 -0.16
C MET A 1 1.64 -10.16 -0.49
N GLY A 2 1.60 -11.16 0.40
CA GLY A 2 1.07 -12.49 0.08
C GLY A 2 -0.38 -12.51 -0.45
N VAL A 3 -1.26 -11.69 0.12
CA VAL A 3 -2.65 -11.50 -0.37
C VAL A 3 -2.68 -10.97 -1.81
N MET A 4 -1.86 -9.97 -2.15
CA MET A 4 -1.79 -9.43 -3.52
C MET A 4 -1.35 -10.50 -4.53
N ALA A 5 -0.33 -11.28 -4.18
CA ALA A 5 0.18 -12.35 -5.06
C ALA A 5 -0.87 -13.46 -5.30
N LEU A 6 -1.54 -13.91 -4.24
CA LEU A 6 -2.63 -14.90 -4.34
C LEU A 6 -3.79 -14.39 -5.19
N ARG A 7 -4.14 -13.10 -5.06
CA ARG A 7 -5.18 -12.48 -5.89
C ARG A 7 -4.77 -12.42 -7.36
N ALA A 8 -3.55 -11.96 -7.63
CA ALA A 8 -3.01 -11.86 -8.99
C ALA A 8 -2.96 -13.20 -9.73
N THR A 9 -2.94 -14.30 -8.98
CA THR A 9 -2.86 -15.67 -9.50
C THR A 9 -4.20 -16.42 -9.44
N GLY A 10 -5.32 -15.73 -9.14
CA GLY A 10 -6.66 -16.31 -9.15
C GLY A 10 -7.07 -17.04 -7.86
N TYR A 11 -6.25 -17.01 -6.82
CA TYR A 11 -6.49 -17.68 -5.53
C TYR A 11 -7.10 -16.76 -4.46
N ALA A 12 -7.76 -15.66 -4.87
CA ALA A 12 -8.39 -14.72 -3.94
C ALA A 12 -9.41 -15.39 -3.00
N GLN A 13 -10.13 -16.39 -3.49
CA GLN A 13 -11.15 -17.12 -2.74
C GLN A 13 -10.62 -18.31 -1.94
N HIS A 14 -9.32 -18.60 -2.01
CA HIS A 14 -8.72 -19.69 -1.24
C HIS A 14 -8.77 -19.36 0.26
N GLU A 15 -9.02 -20.36 1.12
CA GLU A 15 -9.21 -20.12 2.56
C GLU A 15 -8.04 -19.41 3.23
N ARG A 16 -6.80 -19.74 2.83
CA ARG A 16 -5.60 -19.03 3.30
C ARG A 16 -5.56 -17.54 2.89
N ALA A 17 -6.11 -17.18 1.74
CA ALA A 17 -6.20 -15.78 1.32
C ALA A 17 -7.22 -15.02 2.18
N LYS A 18 -8.39 -15.62 2.45
CA LYS A 18 -9.40 -15.06 3.35
C LYS A 18 -8.89 -14.93 4.79
N GLU A 19 -8.14 -15.91 5.27
CA GLU A 19 -7.49 -15.86 6.59
C GLU A 19 -6.45 -14.74 6.66
N ALA A 20 -5.62 -14.58 5.61
CA ALA A 20 -4.64 -13.50 5.55
C ALA A 20 -5.30 -12.11 5.52
N VAL A 21 -6.45 -11.95 4.85
CA VAL A 21 -7.25 -10.71 4.90
C VAL A 21 -7.74 -10.44 6.33
N ARG A 22 -8.32 -11.45 7.01
CA ARG A 22 -8.75 -11.33 8.41
C ARG A 22 -7.61 -10.93 9.34
N MET A 23 -6.45 -11.57 9.19
CA MET A 23 -5.24 -11.26 9.95
C MET A 23 -4.74 -9.82 9.71
N LEU A 24 -4.81 -9.32 8.47
CA LEU A 24 -4.44 -7.93 8.17
C LEU A 24 -5.38 -6.94 8.87
N ILE A 25 -6.69 -7.19 8.85
CA ILE A 25 -7.67 -6.34 9.54
C ILE A 25 -7.45 -6.36 11.05
N ASP A 26 -7.25 -7.54 11.64
CA ASP A 26 -6.98 -7.71 13.08
C ASP A 26 -5.75 -6.93 13.55
N ARG A 27 -4.76 -6.77 12.67
CA ARG A 27 -3.51 -6.06 12.95
C ARG A 27 -3.54 -4.56 12.61
N GLN A 28 -4.66 -4.05 12.14
CA GLN A 28 -4.84 -2.61 11.93
C GLN A 28 -4.80 -1.88 13.29
N LEU A 29 -4.06 -0.78 13.37
CA LEU A 29 -3.99 -0.01 14.60
C LEU A 29 -5.29 0.78 14.85
N PRO A 30 -5.74 0.97 16.11
CA PRO A 30 -6.97 1.70 16.43
C PRO A 30 -7.04 3.13 15.86
N HIS A 31 -5.89 3.78 15.74
CA HIS A 31 -5.77 5.14 15.19
C HIS A 31 -5.45 5.17 13.69
N GLY A 32 -5.43 4.01 13.03
CA GLY A 32 -5.10 3.87 11.61
C GLY A 32 -3.65 3.45 11.37
N GLY A 33 -3.46 2.79 10.23
CA GLY A 33 -2.17 2.32 9.75
C GLY A 33 -1.76 0.94 10.28
N TRP A 34 -0.62 0.49 9.78
CA TRP A 34 0.06 -0.75 10.17
C TRP A 34 1.52 -0.44 10.50
N ASN A 35 2.12 -1.30 11.32
CA ASN A 35 3.54 -1.27 11.63
C ASN A 35 4.22 -2.59 11.19
N SER A 36 5.54 -2.66 11.32
CA SER A 36 6.34 -3.84 11.00
C SER A 36 6.43 -4.82 12.18
N GLY A 37 5.31 -5.29 12.73
CA GLY A 37 5.33 -6.30 13.80
C GLY A 37 4.20 -6.22 14.82
N ASN A 38 4.44 -6.63 16.08
CA ASN A 38 3.41 -6.62 17.11
C ASN A 38 2.77 -5.24 17.29
N THR A 39 1.48 -5.21 17.61
CA THR A 39 0.76 -3.97 17.95
C THR A 39 1.28 -3.36 19.26
N LEU A 40 1.98 -4.14 20.09
CA LEU A 40 2.49 -3.76 21.41
C LEU A 40 3.93 -4.23 21.62
N ILE A 41 4.80 -3.34 22.10
CA ILE A 41 6.09 -3.68 22.72
C ILE A 41 6.10 -3.05 24.12
N PHE A 42 6.26 -3.87 25.17
CA PHE A 42 6.27 -3.43 26.58
C PHE A 42 5.07 -2.55 26.98
N GLY A 43 3.88 -2.85 26.48
CA GLY A 43 2.66 -2.09 26.78
C GLY A 43 2.55 -0.73 26.06
N LYS A 44 3.47 -0.41 25.15
CA LYS A 44 3.37 0.75 24.26
C LYS A 44 2.97 0.34 22.85
N GLU A 45 1.98 1.03 22.31
CA GLU A 45 1.58 0.89 20.91
C GLU A 45 2.73 1.33 20.00
N LEU A 46 3.10 0.47 19.05
CA LEU A 46 4.09 0.83 18.04
C LEU A 46 3.41 1.70 16.97
N HIS A 47 3.96 2.89 16.74
CA HIS A 47 3.45 3.83 15.74
C HIS A 47 3.32 3.18 14.36
N PRO A 48 2.26 3.53 13.59
CA PRO A 48 2.16 3.11 12.20
C PRO A 48 3.38 3.60 11.41
N ASN A 49 3.73 2.87 10.35
CA ASN A 49 4.69 3.32 9.36
C ASN A 49 4.06 3.31 7.96
N ALA A 50 4.51 4.25 7.11
CA ALA A 50 3.91 4.46 5.79
C ALA A 50 4.09 3.26 4.85
N GLU A 51 5.22 2.57 4.94
CA GLU A 51 5.52 1.38 4.14
C GLU A 51 4.53 0.24 4.41
N GLY A 52 4.42 -0.17 5.68
CA GLY A 52 3.52 -1.22 6.13
C GLY A 52 2.06 -0.85 5.86
N THR A 53 1.70 0.42 6.09
CA THR A 53 0.35 0.91 5.81
C THR A 53 0.02 0.87 4.33
N GLY A 54 0.91 1.35 3.46
CA GLY A 54 0.72 1.31 2.02
C GLY A 54 0.60 -0.12 1.49
N SER A 55 1.45 -1.04 1.97
CA SER A 55 1.40 -2.45 1.59
C SER A 55 0.12 -3.16 2.04
N ALA A 56 -0.37 -2.85 3.25
CA ALA A 56 -1.62 -3.39 3.77
C ALA A 56 -2.83 -2.86 2.99
N LEU A 57 -2.89 -1.54 2.73
CA LEU A 57 -3.95 -0.92 1.95
C LEU A 57 -4.02 -1.48 0.53
N ALA A 58 -2.87 -1.61 -0.15
CA ALA A 58 -2.82 -2.24 -1.47
C ALA A 58 -3.30 -3.71 -1.44
N SER A 59 -3.00 -4.43 -0.36
CA SER A 59 -3.43 -5.83 -0.19
C SER A 59 -4.94 -5.96 0.06
N LEU A 60 -5.54 -5.03 0.81
CA LEU A 60 -6.95 -5.06 1.23
C LEU A 60 -7.92 -4.46 0.19
N ALA A 61 -7.43 -3.67 -0.76
CA ALA A 61 -8.26 -3.06 -1.81
C ALA A 61 -9.07 -4.10 -2.57
N GLY A 62 -10.40 -3.92 -2.62
CA GLY A 62 -11.33 -4.86 -3.25
C GLY A 62 -11.55 -6.17 -2.48
N GLN A 63 -11.08 -6.27 -1.23
CA GLN A 63 -11.34 -7.40 -0.31
C GLN A 63 -12.18 -6.97 0.89
N VAL A 64 -12.21 -5.68 1.19
CA VAL A 64 -12.97 -5.07 2.28
C VAL A 64 -13.58 -3.75 1.81
N GLU A 65 -14.61 -3.30 2.53
CA GLU A 65 -15.19 -1.97 2.33
C GLU A 65 -14.21 -0.86 2.76
N GLN A 66 -14.25 0.28 2.07
CA GLN A 66 -13.39 1.43 2.40
C GLN A 66 -13.57 1.92 3.84
N ALA A 67 -14.78 1.78 4.40
CA ALA A 67 -15.08 2.13 5.78
C ALA A 67 -14.21 1.37 6.81
N VAL A 68 -13.74 0.16 6.48
CA VAL A 68 -12.86 -0.64 7.36
C VAL A 68 -11.48 0.02 7.49
N VAL A 69 -11.00 0.66 6.42
CA VAL A 69 -9.62 1.18 6.32
C VAL A 69 -9.53 2.71 6.30
N SER A 70 -10.63 3.43 6.52
CA SER A 70 -10.71 4.89 6.40
C SER A 70 -9.65 5.63 7.22
N ARG A 71 -9.48 5.29 8.50
CA ARG A 71 -8.45 5.87 9.38
C ARG A 71 -7.02 5.62 8.87
N SER A 72 -6.79 4.46 8.25
CA SER A 72 -5.47 4.13 7.68
C SER A 72 -5.20 4.91 6.39
N LEU A 73 -6.24 5.21 5.60
CA LEU A 73 -6.15 6.08 4.44
C LEU A 73 -5.86 7.51 4.85
N GLU A 74 -6.57 8.04 5.86
CA GLU A 74 -6.33 9.38 6.43
C GLU A 74 -4.90 9.53 6.94
N TYR A 75 -4.42 8.54 7.72
CA TYR A 75 -3.03 8.50 8.17
C TYR A 75 -2.05 8.59 6.99
N LEU A 76 -2.23 7.73 5.98
CA LEU A 76 -1.28 7.65 4.87
C LEU A 76 -1.29 8.92 4.00
N GLN A 77 -2.46 9.54 3.80
CA GLN A 77 -2.59 10.85 3.15
C GLN A 77 -1.85 11.95 3.93
N GLY A 78 -1.92 11.91 5.26
CA GLY A 78 -1.19 12.85 6.13
C GLY A 78 0.33 12.70 6.05
N GLU A 79 0.83 11.50 5.75
CA GLU A 79 2.27 11.19 5.70
C GLU A 79 2.89 11.35 4.30
N VAL A 80 2.17 11.05 3.23
CA VAL A 80 2.74 10.84 1.88
C VAL A 80 3.60 12.03 1.39
N ALA A 81 3.20 13.26 1.71
CA ALA A 81 3.92 14.47 1.32
C ALA A 81 5.33 14.61 1.96
N ARG A 82 5.60 13.90 3.06
CA ARG A 82 6.87 13.91 3.80
C ARG A 82 7.83 12.79 3.41
N LEU A 83 7.36 11.77 2.69
CA LEU A 83 8.16 10.59 2.36
C LEU A 83 9.22 10.91 1.30
N ARG A 84 10.47 10.47 1.54
CA ARG A 84 11.64 10.76 0.67
C ARG A 84 12.48 9.52 0.37
N THR A 85 11.98 8.33 0.71
CA THR A 85 12.64 7.05 0.46
C THR A 85 11.82 6.25 -0.56
N PRO A 86 12.46 5.56 -1.53
CA PRO A 86 11.73 4.92 -2.62
C PRO A 86 10.74 3.85 -2.15
N ILE A 87 11.13 3.05 -1.15
CA ILE A 87 10.28 1.96 -0.63
C ILE A 87 9.02 2.53 0.04
N SER A 88 9.20 3.45 0.99
CA SER A 88 8.07 4.01 1.75
C SER A 88 7.15 4.84 0.84
N LEU A 89 7.71 5.65 -0.06
CA LEU A 89 6.91 6.43 -1.01
C LEU A 89 6.20 5.54 -2.03
N GLY A 90 6.89 4.56 -2.61
CA GLY A 90 6.30 3.64 -3.59
C GLY A 90 5.12 2.86 -3.02
N TRP A 91 5.25 2.31 -1.80
CA TRP A 91 4.13 1.67 -1.11
C TRP A 91 2.99 2.63 -0.78
N ALA A 92 3.32 3.86 -0.34
CA ALA A 92 2.29 4.86 -0.03
C ALA A 92 1.45 5.23 -1.26
N LEU A 93 2.12 5.50 -2.39
CA LEU A 93 1.46 5.81 -3.65
C LEU A 93 0.60 4.64 -4.15
N LEU A 94 1.15 3.41 -4.12
CA LEU A 94 0.43 2.21 -4.56
C LEU A 94 -0.79 1.93 -3.69
N GLY A 95 -0.64 2.05 -2.36
CA GLY A 95 -1.73 1.90 -1.41
C GLY A 95 -2.83 2.93 -1.63
N LEU A 96 -2.49 4.20 -1.78
CA LEU A 96 -3.48 5.26 -2.05
C LEU A 96 -4.17 5.10 -3.41
N ALA A 97 -3.43 4.74 -4.46
CA ALA A 97 -4.01 4.46 -5.78
C ALA A 97 -5.04 3.32 -5.74
N ALA A 98 -4.77 2.25 -4.99
CA ALA A 98 -5.67 1.10 -4.88
C ALA A 98 -7.05 1.46 -4.29
N TRP A 99 -7.17 2.63 -3.65
CA TRP A 99 -8.40 3.20 -3.09
C TRP A 99 -8.85 4.49 -3.79
N ALA A 100 -8.40 4.70 -5.03
CA ALA A 100 -8.70 5.88 -5.85
C ALA A 100 -8.36 7.22 -5.17
N GLN A 101 -7.36 7.23 -4.29
CA GLN A 101 -6.94 8.38 -3.48
C GLN A 101 -5.51 8.81 -3.79
N TYR A 102 -5.08 8.60 -5.04
CA TYR A 102 -3.76 8.99 -5.50
C TYR A 102 -3.52 10.51 -5.31
N PRO A 103 -2.38 10.93 -4.75
CA PRO A 103 -2.11 12.35 -4.54
C PRO A 103 -1.90 13.07 -5.88
N SER A 104 -2.52 14.24 -6.05
CA SER A 104 -2.43 15.03 -7.29
C SER A 104 -0.99 15.45 -7.65
N ASN A 105 -0.10 15.52 -6.67
CA ASN A 105 1.32 15.82 -6.83
C ASN A 105 2.22 14.57 -6.78
N GLY A 106 1.70 13.37 -7.02
CA GLY A 106 2.43 12.11 -6.90
C GLY A 106 3.75 12.07 -7.69
N ILE A 107 3.74 12.51 -8.95
CA ILE A 107 4.96 12.58 -9.78
C ILE A 107 6.00 13.54 -9.18
N ALA A 108 5.58 14.71 -8.70
CA ALA A 108 6.49 15.64 -8.03
C ALA A 108 7.10 15.05 -6.75
N LEU A 109 6.35 14.19 -6.02
CA LEU A 109 6.90 13.47 -4.87
C LEU A 109 7.96 12.44 -5.29
N VAL A 110 7.76 11.77 -6.43
CA VAL A 110 8.74 10.84 -7.03
C VAL A 110 10.03 11.59 -7.39
N ASP A 111 9.92 12.74 -8.04
CA ASP A 111 11.08 13.58 -8.38
C ASP A 111 11.85 14.02 -7.13
N LEU A 112 11.13 14.47 -6.10
CA LEU A 112 11.72 14.85 -4.80
C LEU A 112 12.40 13.68 -4.09
N CYS A 113 11.92 12.45 -4.29
CA CYS A 113 12.55 11.24 -3.79
C CYS A 113 13.83 10.94 -4.56
N LEU A 114 13.80 10.93 -5.90
CA LEU A 114 14.96 10.65 -6.75
C LEU A 114 16.07 11.69 -6.59
N ALA A 115 15.71 12.96 -6.34
CA ALA A 115 16.66 14.04 -6.06
C ALA A 115 17.49 13.84 -4.77
N ARG A 116 17.17 12.82 -3.94
CA ARG A 116 17.92 12.49 -2.72
C ARG A 116 19.05 11.49 -2.95
N GLN A 117 19.17 10.90 -4.13
CA GLN A 117 20.28 9.98 -4.47
C GLN A 117 21.68 10.55 -4.19
N PRO A 118 22.00 11.83 -4.51
CA PRO A 118 23.31 12.38 -4.18
C PRO A 118 23.65 12.38 -2.68
N ARG A 119 22.65 12.31 -1.79
CA ARG A 119 22.83 12.28 -0.33
C ARG A 119 22.92 10.86 0.23
N TYR A 120 22.16 9.91 -0.32
CA TYR A 120 22.01 8.57 0.25
C TYR A 120 22.66 7.46 -0.58
N GLY A 121 23.23 7.80 -1.73
CA GLY A 121 23.74 6.83 -2.71
C GLY A 121 22.66 6.40 -3.70
N GLU A 122 23.07 5.57 -4.65
CA GLU A 122 22.17 4.95 -5.61
C GLU A 122 21.15 4.05 -4.91
N TYR A 123 19.91 4.09 -5.40
CA TYR A 123 18.87 3.20 -4.89
C TYR A 123 18.95 1.83 -5.56
N GLU A 124 18.70 0.78 -4.79
CA GLU A 124 18.58 -0.57 -5.33
C GLU A 124 17.47 -0.64 -6.40
N THR A 125 17.69 -1.46 -7.43
CA THR A 125 16.73 -1.65 -8.53
C THR A 125 15.34 -2.03 -8.03
N SER A 126 15.24 -2.88 -7.00
CA SER A 126 13.96 -3.29 -6.40
C SER A 126 13.18 -2.10 -5.83
N ALA A 127 13.88 -1.18 -5.16
CA ALA A 127 13.30 0.02 -4.57
C ALA A 127 12.86 1.02 -5.66
N LEU A 128 13.65 1.15 -6.74
CA LEU A 128 13.28 1.94 -7.91
C LEU A 128 12.08 1.35 -8.66
N CYS A 129 12.02 0.03 -8.83
CA CYS A 129 10.87 -0.64 -9.45
C CYS A 129 9.58 -0.40 -8.66
N LEU A 130 9.63 -0.47 -7.32
CA LEU A 130 8.49 -0.18 -6.47
C LEU A 130 8.05 1.30 -6.57
N LEU A 131 9.01 2.22 -6.55
CA LEU A 131 8.73 3.65 -6.72
C LEU A 131 8.09 3.92 -8.10
N PHE A 132 8.61 3.29 -9.15
CA PHE A 132 8.07 3.37 -10.50
C PHE A 132 6.64 2.80 -10.60
N LEU A 133 6.36 1.66 -9.97
CA LEU A 133 5.00 1.11 -9.88
C LEU A 133 4.05 2.09 -9.16
N GLY A 134 4.51 2.72 -8.08
CA GLY A 134 3.77 3.77 -7.39
C GLY A 134 3.51 4.99 -8.28
N ALA A 135 4.46 5.40 -9.13
CA ALA A 135 4.26 6.47 -10.11
C ALA A 135 3.20 6.11 -11.15
N LEU A 136 3.31 4.92 -11.75
CA LEU A 136 2.38 4.42 -12.77
C LEU A 136 0.95 4.25 -12.23
N ALA A 137 0.79 3.95 -10.95
CA ALA A 137 -0.53 3.78 -10.34
C ALA A 137 -1.39 5.06 -10.36
N GLY A 138 -0.77 6.24 -10.55
CA GLY A 138 -1.48 7.51 -10.74
C GLY A 138 -1.97 7.77 -12.16
N GLU A 139 -1.52 6.99 -13.14
CA GLU A 139 -1.91 7.15 -14.54
C GLU A 139 -3.28 6.49 -14.78
N SER A 140 -4.31 7.31 -15.03
CA SER A 140 -5.70 6.86 -15.23
C SER A 140 -5.91 5.89 -16.40
N THR A 141 -4.91 5.73 -17.26
CA THR A 141 -4.89 4.83 -18.43
C THR A 141 -4.46 3.40 -18.11
N VAL A 142 -3.86 3.15 -16.94
CA VAL A 142 -3.31 1.82 -16.61
C VAL A 142 -4.30 1.03 -15.75
N ARG A 143 -5.14 0.20 -16.38
CA ARG A 143 -5.87 -0.87 -15.68
C ARG A 143 -4.92 -2.01 -15.35
N HIS A 144 -4.14 -1.89 -14.28
CA HIS A 144 -3.23 -2.97 -13.88
C HIS A 144 -4.00 -4.09 -13.16
N PRO A 145 -3.84 -5.39 -13.48
CA PRO A 145 -4.53 -6.49 -12.78
C PRO A 145 -4.29 -6.54 -11.25
N LEU A 146 -3.22 -5.89 -10.78
CA LEU A 146 -2.89 -5.74 -9.35
C LEU A 146 -3.63 -4.57 -8.67
N LEU A 147 -4.14 -3.62 -9.46
CA LEU A 147 -4.82 -2.39 -9.01
C LEU A 147 -6.28 -2.32 -9.50
N ALA A 148 -6.64 -3.15 -10.46
CA ALA A 148 -7.98 -3.23 -11.01
C ALA A 148 -8.91 -3.91 -10.00
N TYR A 149 -9.96 -3.17 -9.63
CA TYR A 149 -11.15 -3.72 -9.01
C TYR A 149 -11.75 -4.77 -9.95
N SER A 150 -11.91 -6.00 -9.45
CA SER A 150 -12.53 -7.10 -10.17
C SER A 150 -14.05 -6.94 -10.10
N ASP A 151 -14.61 -6.11 -10.97
CA ASP A 151 -15.96 -6.40 -11.47
C ASP A 151 -15.83 -7.60 -12.41
N SER A 152 -16.57 -8.67 -12.15
CA SER A 152 -16.66 -9.93 -12.90
C SER A 152 -15.60 -11.02 -12.62
N ILE A 153 -15.89 -11.86 -11.62
CA ILE A 153 -15.59 -13.29 -11.71
C ILE A 153 -16.91 -13.96 -12.13
N PRO A 154 -17.00 -14.65 -13.29
CA PRO A 154 -18.19 -15.39 -13.64
C PRO A 154 -18.37 -16.59 -12.70
N PRO A 155 -19.60 -16.98 -12.34
CA PRO A 155 -19.82 -18.16 -11.51
C PRO A 155 -19.37 -19.41 -12.27
N VAL A 156 -18.64 -20.28 -11.57
CA VAL A 156 -18.45 -21.69 -11.97
C VAL A 156 -19.74 -22.44 -11.66
#